data_AF-A0A7C3DVS0-F1
#
_entry.id   AF-A0A7C3DVS0-F1
#
_cell.length_a   1.000
_cell.length_b   1.000
_cell.length_c   1.000
_cell.angle_alpha   90.00
_cell.angle_beta   90.00
_cell.angle_gamma   90.00
#
_symmetry.space_group_name_H-M   'P 1'
#
loop_
_entity.id
_entity.type
_entity.pdbx_description
1 polymer ?
#
loop_
_entity_poly.entity_id
_entity_poly.type
_entity_poly.pdbx_seq_one_letter_code
_entity_poly.pdbx_strand_id
1 'polypeptide(L)'
;MTPAQTPTKEARRLARQQLEALEAALRTGPGLQMAQIRQFAEFLRAHGFAPNSSYFVRLAQIEAFVRSHPAPPDASKRDYAGYAAGCWMQVQSVYDHVILSVCYEGEFRGQRGRIKISHRFNRAGRLDFVEAKLLRSLVPLLDGALRKLLTVREFPSLRPDWWTAGAYALRVLPRELLFLHPEIFRYPREQILAWLVNIGHRTVADLVAELEPLSDTTDSRPRGRQWPVACLRRDAVAWPILQQAALLEASVDPGDSPDVFQIRYLRRLPVPDALRREAVETA
;
A
#
# COMPACT_ATOMS: atom_id res chain seq x y z
N MET A 1 27.51 20.90 -38.07
CA MET A 1 26.27 20.76 -37.28
C MET A 1 25.64 19.43 -37.65
N THR A 2 25.73 18.44 -36.78
CA THR A 2 25.09 17.13 -36.97
C THR A 2 23.58 17.32 -36.90
N PRO A 3 22.79 16.79 -37.84
CA PRO A 3 21.34 16.95 -37.83
C PRO A 3 20.78 16.40 -36.51
N ALA A 4 19.90 17.17 -35.86
CA ALA A 4 19.20 16.73 -34.66
C ALA A 4 18.42 15.46 -35.00
N GLN A 5 18.91 14.33 -34.50
CA GLN A 5 18.33 13.02 -34.74
C GLN A 5 16.95 13.00 -34.09
N THR A 6 15.88 13.06 -34.88
CA THR A 6 14.53 13.00 -34.32
C THR A 6 14.18 11.58 -33.88
N PRO A 7 13.46 11.38 -32.77
CA PRO A 7 13.14 10.04 -32.27
C PRO A 7 12.31 9.25 -33.27
N THR A 8 12.73 8.02 -33.57
CA THR A 8 11.98 7.09 -34.43
C THR A 8 10.68 6.64 -33.75
N LYS A 9 9.73 6.13 -34.54
CA LYS A 9 8.46 5.56 -34.02
C LYS A 9 8.73 4.42 -33.03
N GLU A 10 9.73 3.60 -33.32
CA GLU A 10 10.15 2.50 -32.44
C GLU A 10 10.77 3.01 -31.13
N ALA A 11 11.64 4.01 -31.19
CA ALA A 11 12.22 4.64 -30.00
C ALA A 11 11.14 5.24 -29.09
N ARG A 12 10.10 5.86 -29.66
CA ARG A 12 8.95 6.38 -28.87
C ARG A 12 8.15 5.27 -28.21
N ARG A 13 7.94 4.14 -28.89
CA ARG A 13 7.27 2.96 -28.32
C ARG A 13 8.07 2.39 -27.14
N LEU A 14 9.37 2.19 -27.34
CA LEU A 14 10.27 1.68 -26.29
C LEU A 14 10.37 2.66 -25.11
N ALA A 15 10.50 3.95 -25.38
CA ALA A 15 10.52 4.99 -24.33
C ALA A 15 9.25 4.96 -23.49
N ARG A 16 8.08 4.78 -24.14
CA ARG A 16 6.80 4.68 -23.43
C ARG A 16 6.76 3.44 -22.54
N GLN A 17 7.13 2.28 -23.06
CA GLN A 17 7.13 1.02 -22.29
C GLN A 17 8.11 1.07 -21.12
N GLN A 18 9.31 1.60 -21.32
CA GLN A 18 10.30 1.74 -20.25
C GLN A 18 9.85 2.74 -19.18
N LEU A 19 9.27 3.87 -19.57
CA LEU A 19 8.72 4.84 -18.62
C LEU A 19 7.55 4.23 -17.81
N GLU A 20 6.63 3.55 -18.48
CA GLU A 20 5.53 2.84 -17.80
C GLU A 20 6.06 1.75 -16.84
N ALA A 21 7.13 1.04 -17.21
CA ALA A 21 7.77 0.05 -16.35
C ALA A 21 8.45 0.68 -15.13
N LEU A 22 9.13 1.83 -15.29
CA LEU A 22 9.72 2.58 -14.16
C LEU A 22 8.62 3.06 -13.20
N GLU A 23 7.54 3.63 -13.72
CA GLU A 23 6.41 4.06 -12.89
C GLU A 23 5.68 2.90 -12.22
N ALA A 24 5.59 1.74 -12.88
CA ALA A 24 5.06 0.53 -12.27
C ALA A 24 5.97 0.00 -11.16
N ALA A 25 7.30 0.07 -11.34
CA ALA A 25 8.28 -0.35 -10.34
C ALA A 25 8.23 0.51 -9.06
N LEU A 26 7.79 1.77 -9.16
CA LEU A 26 7.47 2.60 -7.99
C LEU A 26 6.25 2.09 -7.20
N ARG A 27 5.32 1.38 -7.85
CA ARG A 27 4.08 0.84 -7.25
C ARG A 27 4.25 -0.59 -6.75
N THR A 28 5.12 -1.36 -7.40
CA THR A 28 5.27 -2.79 -7.18
C THR A 28 6.71 -3.21 -7.44
N GLY A 29 7.47 -3.51 -6.38
CA GLY A 29 8.81 -4.09 -6.52
C GLY A 29 9.80 -3.57 -5.49
N PRO A 30 11.09 -3.96 -5.59
CA PRO A 30 12.17 -3.60 -4.66
C PRO A 30 12.54 -2.10 -4.62
N GLY A 31 11.69 -1.22 -5.17
CA GLY A 31 12.03 0.17 -5.47
C GLY A 31 12.94 0.31 -6.71
N LEU A 32 13.02 1.53 -7.24
CA LEU A 32 13.91 1.85 -8.35
C LEU A 32 15.31 2.18 -7.87
N GLN A 33 16.32 1.67 -8.57
CA GLN A 33 17.70 2.08 -8.36
C GLN A 33 18.04 3.29 -9.23
N MET A 34 18.88 4.19 -8.70
CA MET A 34 19.33 5.38 -9.43
C MET A 34 20.08 5.03 -10.73
N ALA A 35 20.68 3.85 -10.82
CA ALA A 35 21.28 3.34 -12.05
C ALA A 35 20.27 3.17 -13.19
N GLN A 36 19.06 2.67 -12.90
CA GLN A 36 18.00 2.44 -13.89
C GLN A 36 17.47 3.77 -14.45
N ILE A 37 17.33 4.78 -13.59
CA ILE A 37 16.94 6.14 -13.98
C ILE A 37 18.00 6.75 -14.91
N ARG A 38 19.29 6.63 -14.55
CA ARG A 38 20.40 7.12 -15.37
C ARG A 38 20.46 6.44 -16.74
N GLN A 39 20.30 5.11 -16.79
CA GLN A 39 20.24 4.36 -18.05
C GLN A 39 19.10 4.82 -18.94
N PHE A 40 17.91 5.09 -18.38
CA PHE A 40 16.80 5.58 -19.18
C PHE A 40 17.03 7.02 -19.67
N ALA A 41 17.64 7.88 -18.86
CA ALA A 41 18.03 9.22 -19.30
C ALA A 41 19.03 9.18 -20.47
N GLU A 42 20.00 8.27 -20.42
CA GLU A 42 20.95 8.02 -21.51
C GLU A 42 20.25 7.52 -22.77
N PHE A 43 19.32 6.57 -22.64
CA PHE A 43 18.50 6.09 -23.76
C PHE A 43 17.74 7.22 -24.45
N LEU A 44 17.09 8.11 -23.67
CA LEU A 44 16.36 9.26 -24.22
C LEU A 44 17.28 10.23 -24.96
N ARG A 45 18.47 10.51 -24.41
CA ARG A 45 19.47 11.37 -25.08
C ARG A 45 19.98 10.73 -26.38
N ALA A 46 20.30 9.44 -26.34
CA ALA A 46 20.85 8.71 -27.49
C ALA A 46 19.87 8.65 -28.68
N HIS A 47 18.56 8.70 -28.42
CA HIS A 47 17.52 8.68 -29.46
C HIS A 47 16.96 10.08 -29.78
N GLY A 48 17.63 11.14 -29.31
CA GLY A 48 17.34 12.53 -29.64
C GLY A 48 15.99 13.06 -29.13
N PHE A 49 15.53 12.56 -27.99
CA PHE A 49 14.40 13.16 -27.30
C PHE A 49 14.78 14.53 -26.76
N ALA A 50 13.91 15.52 -26.94
CA ALA A 50 14.16 16.87 -26.45
C ALA A 50 14.18 16.91 -24.91
N PRO A 51 15.10 17.66 -24.27
CA PRO A 51 15.19 17.75 -22.80
C PRO A 51 13.94 18.27 -22.09
N ASN A 52 13.10 19.03 -22.80
CA ASN A 52 11.82 19.55 -22.31
C ASN A 52 10.62 18.64 -22.65
N SER A 53 10.87 17.45 -23.23
CA SER A 53 9.81 16.49 -23.52
C SER A 53 9.17 15.95 -22.25
N SER A 54 7.92 15.48 -22.37
CA SER A 54 7.19 14.85 -21.26
C SER A 54 7.93 13.66 -20.65
N TYR A 55 8.78 12.97 -21.41
CA TYR A 55 9.61 11.87 -20.92
C TYR A 55 10.65 12.36 -19.89
N PHE A 56 11.39 13.43 -20.17
CA PHE A 56 12.38 13.97 -19.24
C PHE A 56 11.73 14.62 -18.02
N VAL A 57 10.57 15.29 -18.19
CA VAL A 57 9.80 15.84 -17.06
C VAL A 57 9.39 14.73 -16.10
N ARG A 58 8.79 13.65 -16.61
CA ARG A 58 8.38 12.50 -15.78
C ARG A 58 9.58 11.77 -15.18
N LEU A 59 10.69 11.65 -15.91
CA LEU A 59 11.90 11.02 -15.40
C LEU A 59 12.55 11.81 -14.26
N ALA A 60 12.64 13.14 -14.38
CA ALA A 60 13.17 14.01 -13.32
C ALA A 60 12.33 13.93 -12.04
N GLN A 61 11.02 13.82 -12.22
CA GLN A 61 10.08 13.63 -11.14
C GLN A 61 10.25 12.25 -10.46
N ILE A 62 10.44 11.16 -11.21
CA ILE A 62 10.80 9.83 -10.67
C ILE A 62 12.13 9.90 -9.92
N GLU A 63 13.13 10.60 -10.46
CA GLU A 63 14.44 10.78 -9.84
C GLU A 63 14.36 11.51 -8.49
N ALA A 64 13.55 12.56 -8.41
CA ALA A 64 13.30 13.27 -7.16
C ALA A 64 12.62 12.37 -6.11
N PHE A 65 11.68 11.52 -6.54
CA PHE A 65 11.04 10.54 -5.67
C PHE A 65 12.04 9.51 -5.12
N VAL A 66 12.87 8.91 -5.98
CA VAL A 66 13.85 7.90 -5.54
C VAL A 66 14.91 8.50 -4.62
N ARG A 67 15.32 9.75 -4.85
CA ARG A 67 16.24 10.46 -3.96
C ARG A 67 15.64 10.72 -2.57
N SER A 68 14.36 11.07 -2.51
CA SER A 68 13.67 11.29 -1.23
C SER A 68 13.26 9.97 -0.54
N HIS A 69 13.18 8.86 -1.28
CA HIS A 69 12.70 7.57 -0.78
C HIS A 69 13.64 6.42 -1.22
N PRO A 70 14.89 6.35 -0.71
CA PRO A 70 15.85 5.34 -1.11
C PRO A 70 15.35 3.93 -0.77
N ALA A 71 15.54 2.97 -1.68
CA ALA A 71 15.14 1.58 -1.47
C ALA A 71 15.85 1.00 -0.22
N PRO A 72 15.14 0.26 0.65
CA PRO A 72 15.75 -0.32 1.84
C PRO A 72 16.78 -1.40 1.47
N PRO A 73 17.86 -1.54 2.26
CA PRO A 73 19.01 -2.39 1.94
C PRO A 73 18.72 -3.90 1.94
N ASP A 74 17.64 -4.35 2.59
CA ASP A 74 17.17 -5.74 2.56
C ASP A 74 15.67 -5.81 2.27
N ALA A 75 15.35 -5.80 0.98
CA ALA A 75 13.99 -5.86 0.43
C ALA A 75 13.44 -7.30 0.32
N SER A 76 14.11 -8.29 0.94
CA SER A 76 13.64 -9.68 0.93
C SER A 76 12.29 -9.81 1.63
N LYS A 77 11.45 -10.71 1.13
CA LYS A 77 10.14 -10.98 1.72
C LYS A 77 10.33 -11.60 3.11
N ARG A 78 9.69 -11.02 4.12
CA ARG A 78 9.64 -11.54 5.50
C ARG A 78 8.19 -11.71 5.94
N ASP A 79 7.89 -12.86 6.50
CA ASP A 79 6.55 -13.22 6.96
C ASP A 79 6.52 -13.27 8.50
N TYR A 80 5.56 -12.59 9.11
CA TYR A 80 5.33 -12.53 10.55
C TYR A 80 3.93 -13.04 10.87
N ALA A 81 3.77 -13.76 11.98
CA ALA A 81 2.46 -14.22 12.43
C ALA A 81 2.39 -14.32 13.95
N GLY A 82 1.20 -14.12 14.50
CA GLY A 82 0.96 -14.18 15.93
C GLY A 82 -0.35 -13.52 16.33
N TYR A 83 -0.62 -13.56 17.63
CA TYR A 83 -1.71 -12.83 18.26
C TYR A 83 -1.19 -11.50 18.77
N ALA A 84 -1.80 -10.40 18.34
CA ALA A 84 -1.54 -9.03 18.77
C ALA A 84 -2.75 -8.16 18.43
N ALA A 85 -2.90 -6.98 19.03
CA ALA A 85 -4.02 -6.08 18.81
C ALA A 85 -5.39 -6.78 18.95
N GLY A 86 -5.50 -7.74 19.88
CA GLY A 86 -6.71 -8.51 20.10
C GLY A 86 -7.12 -9.46 18.95
N CYS A 87 -6.24 -9.74 17.98
CA CYS A 87 -6.56 -10.63 16.87
C CYS A 87 -5.37 -11.50 16.41
N TRP A 88 -5.69 -12.64 15.79
CA TRP A 88 -4.70 -13.42 15.05
C TRP A 88 -4.42 -12.76 13.71
N MET A 89 -3.16 -12.38 13.48
CA MET A 89 -2.76 -11.65 12.29
C MET A 89 -1.53 -12.26 11.63
N GLN A 90 -1.39 -11.95 10.34
CA GLN A 90 -0.18 -12.16 9.56
C GLN A 90 0.27 -10.82 9.00
N VAL A 91 1.56 -10.49 9.16
CA VAL A 91 2.16 -9.29 8.57
C VAL A 91 3.24 -9.75 7.60
N GLN A 92 3.24 -9.24 6.37
CA GLN A 92 4.27 -9.55 5.37
C GLN A 92 5.00 -8.27 4.99
N SER A 93 6.30 -8.22 5.26
CA SER A 93 7.18 -7.21 4.70
C SER A 93 7.60 -7.68 3.31
N VAL A 94 7.25 -6.92 2.27
CA VAL A 94 7.54 -7.27 0.89
C VAL A 94 8.08 -6.03 0.20
N TYR A 95 9.38 -6.04 -0.09
CA TYR A 95 10.09 -4.91 -0.69
C TYR A 95 10.03 -3.64 0.16
N ASP A 96 9.18 -2.69 -0.23
CA ASP A 96 8.92 -1.40 0.42
C ASP A 96 7.44 -1.27 0.83
N HIS A 97 6.76 -2.40 1.01
CA HIS A 97 5.36 -2.49 1.40
C HIS A 97 5.17 -3.45 2.58
N VAL A 98 4.07 -3.23 3.31
CA VAL A 98 3.60 -4.13 4.36
C VAL A 98 2.21 -4.63 4.00
N ILE A 99 1.98 -5.94 4.07
CA ILE A 99 0.65 -6.52 3.97
C ILE A 99 0.23 -7.04 5.35
N LEU A 100 -0.72 -6.35 5.99
CA LEU A 100 -1.39 -6.85 7.20
C LEU A 100 -2.59 -7.70 6.78
N SER A 101 -2.76 -8.88 7.37
CA SER A 101 -3.89 -9.76 7.11
C SER A 101 -4.52 -10.25 8.41
N VAL A 102 -5.83 -10.11 8.52
CA VAL A 102 -6.64 -10.60 9.66
C VAL A 102 -7.72 -11.54 9.15
N CYS A 103 -7.94 -12.65 9.87
CA CYS A 103 -9.02 -13.58 9.59
C CYS A 103 -10.24 -13.27 10.46
N TYR A 104 -11.41 -13.18 9.84
CA TYR A 104 -12.70 -13.04 10.50
C TYR A 104 -13.52 -14.29 10.23
N GLU A 105 -14.11 -14.83 11.28
CA GLU A 105 -15.03 -15.97 11.25
C GLU A 105 -16.39 -15.49 11.72
N GLY A 106 -17.46 -16.04 11.14
CA GLY A 106 -18.80 -15.68 11.52
C GLY A 106 -19.83 -16.67 11.00
N GLU A 107 -21.09 -16.41 11.33
CA GLU A 107 -22.21 -17.22 10.91
C GLU A 107 -23.30 -16.33 10.31
N PHE A 108 -23.88 -16.76 9.20
CA PHE A 108 -25.00 -16.07 8.57
C PHE A 108 -26.05 -17.07 8.13
N ARG A 109 -27.28 -16.95 8.67
CA ARG A 109 -28.40 -17.88 8.40
C ARG A 109 -28.02 -19.36 8.60
N GLY A 110 -27.34 -19.68 9.69
CA GLY A 110 -26.92 -21.06 10.01
C GLY A 110 -25.67 -21.54 9.24
N GLN A 111 -25.11 -20.72 8.36
CA GLN A 111 -23.91 -21.07 7.60
C GLN A 111 -22.69 -20.37 8.18
N ARG A 112 -21.71 -21.16 8.64
CA ARG A 112 -20.42 -20.65 9.09
C ARG A 112 -19.54 -20.30 7.90
N GLY A 113 -18.90 -19.14 7.96
CA GLY A 113 -17.91 -18.73 6.97
C GLY A 113 -16.68 -18.09 7.60
N ARG A 114 -15.70 -17.87 6.73
CA ARG A 114 -14.41 -17.29 7.10
C ARG A 114 -13.88 -16.45 5.95
N ILE A 115 -13.49 -15.24 6.26
CA ILE A 115 -12.89 -14.29 5.31
C ILE A 115 -11.57 -13.79 5.88
N LYS A 116 -10.57 -13.66 5.02
CA LYS A 116 -9.32 -12.97 5.35
C LYS A 116 -9.32 -11.62 4.65
N ILE A 117 -9.18 -10.55 5.41
CA ILE A 117 -8.98 -9.20 4.85
C ILE A 117 -7.51 -8.86 4.93
N SER A 118 -6.97 -8.36 3.83
CA SER A 118 -5.58 -7.96 3.66
C SER A 118 -5.50 -6.50 3.25
N HIS A 119 -4.74 -5.72 4.02
CA HIS A 119 -4.42 -4.32 3.78
C HIS A 119 -2.97 -4.21 3.36
N ARG A 120 -2.70 -3.66 2.17
CA ARG A 120 -1.33 -3.36 1.74
C ARG A 120 -1.03 -1.88 1.97
N PHE A 121 -0.05 -1.62 2.80
CA PHE A 121 0.49 -0.30 3.07
C PHE A 121 1.78 -0.07 2.29
N ASN A 122 1.96 1.13 1.76
CA ASN A 122 3.22 1.59 1.16
C ASN A 122 4.10 2.32 2.19
N ARG A 123 5.26 2.80 1.76
CA ARG A 123 6.25 3.51 2.58
C ARG A 123 5.70 4.66 3.42
N ALA A 124 4.66 5.31 2.93
CA ALA A 124 3.99 6.43 3.59
C ALA A 124 2.95 5.99 4.64
N GLY A 125 2.79 4.69 4.86
CA GLY A 125 1.72 4.13 5.67
C GLY A 125 0.34 4.21 5.03
N ARG A 126 0.23 4.64 3.76
CA ARG A 126 -1.05 4.72 3.02
C ARG A 126 -1.39 3.39 2.39
N LEU A 127 -2.67 3.15 2.10
CA LEU A 127 -3.13 1.94 1.44
C LEU A 127 -2.89 1.99 -0.07
N ASP A 128 -2.42 0.88 -0.61
CA ASP A 128 -2.50 0.60 -2.05
C ASP A 128 -3.76 -0.18 -2.38
N PHE A 129 -4.15 -1.13 -1.52
CA PHE A 129 -5.37 -1.90 -1.70
C PHE A 129 -5.91 -2.49 -0.40
N VAL A 130 -7.19 -2.83 -0.45
CA VAL A 130 -7.87 -3.75 0.48
C VAL A 130 -8.37 -4.95 -0.32
N GLU A 131 -8.03 -6.15 0.14
CA GLU A 131 -8.36 -7.41 -0.52
C GLU A 131 -9.04 -8.38 0.44
N ALA A 132 -9.99 -9.15 -0.08
CA ALA A 132 -10.59 -10.28 0.62
C ALA A 132 -10.17 -11.60 -0.02
N LYS A 133 -9.80 -12.58 0.81
CA LYS A 133 -9.76 -13.99 0.45
C LYS A 133 -10.90 -14.71 1.16
N LEU A 134 -11.80 -15.33 0.41
CA LEU A 134 -12.93 -16.08 0.94
C LEU A 134 -12.43 -17.47 1.36
N LEU A 135 -12.00 -17.61 2.62
CA LEU A 135 -11.42 -18.87 3.12
C LEU A 135 -12.46 -19.97 3.29
N ARG A 136 -13.69 -19.57 3.62
CA ARG A 136 -14.90 -20.39 3.64
C ARG A 136 -16.07 -19.47 3.30
N SER A 137 -16.46 -19.46 2.03
CA SER A 137 -17.50 -18.61 1.46
C SER A 137 -18.89 -19.11 1.85
N LEU A 138 -19.85 -18.18 1.90
CA LEU A 138 -21.28 -18.51 1.97
C LEU A 138 -21.79 -19.07 0.64
N VAL A 139 -21.01 -18.96 -0.44
CA VAL A 139 -21.26 -19.56 -1.75
C VAL A 139 -20.11 -20.53 -2.03
N PRO A 140 -20.28 -21.85 -1.87
CA PRO A 140 -19.17 -22.82 -1.92
C PRO A 140 -18.29 -22.73 -3.18
N LEU A 141 -18.86 -22.35 -4.34
CA LEU A 141 -18.13 -22.14 -5.59
C LEU A 141 -17.10 -21.00 -5.53
N LEU A 142 -17.16 -20.14 -4.52
CA LEU A 142 -16.25 -19.02 -4.30
C LEU A 142 -15.21 -19.31 -3.20
N ASP A 143 -15.13 -20.54 -2.69
CA ASP A 143 -14.10 -20.93 -1.73
C ASP A 143 -12.69 -20.73 -2.31
N GLY A 144 -11.83 -20.09 -1.52
CA GLY A 144 -10.49 -19.69 -1.90
C GLY A 144 -10.41 -18.45 -2.80
N ALA A 145 -11.55 -17.89 -3.25
CA ALA A 145 -11.56 -16.78 -4.19
C ALA A 145 -10.97 -15.50 -3.61
N LEU A 146 -10.24 -14.77 -4.45
CA LEU A 146 -9.64 -13.48 -4.16
C LEU A 146 -10.49 -12.34 -4.73
N ARG A 147 -10.70 -11.28 -3.96
CA ARG A 147 -11.46 -10.09 -4.38
C ARG A 147 -10.73 -8.82 -3.94
N LYS A 148 -10.27 -8.02 -4.89
CA LYS A 148 -9.81 -6.64 -4.63
C LYS A 148 -11.04 -5.80 -4.29
N LEU A 149 -11.23 -5.48 -3.01
CA LEU A 149 -12.38 -4.68 -2.54
C LEU A 149 -12.20 -3.21 -2.90
N LEU A 150 -10.98 -2.73 -2.74
CA LEU A 150 -10.58 -1.36 -3.04
C LEU A 150 -9.13 -1.37 -3.55
N THR A 151 -8.84 -0.61 -4.60
CA THR A 151 -7.49 -0.42 -5.15
C THR A 151 -7.27 1.06 -5.41
N VAL A 152 -6.26 1.64 -4.77
CA VAL A 152 -5.87 3.04 -4.97
C VAL A 152 -5.09 3.15 -6.28
N ARG A 153 -5.59 3.96 -7.22
CA ARG A 153 -5.05 4.06 -8.59
C ARG A 153 -3.97 5.12 -8.76
N GLU A 154 -3.71 5.96 -7.76
CA GLU A 154 -2.83 7.12 -7.90
C GLU A 154 -1.88 7.32 -6.72
N PHE A 155 -0.79 6.58 -6.71
CA PHE A 155 0.48 7.08 -6.15
C PHE A 155 1.60 6.75 -7.14
N PRO A 156 1.65 7.50 -8.26
CA PRO A 156 2.69 8.51 -8.42
C PRO A 156 2.22 9.70 -9.28
N SER A 157 1.14 10.41 -8.91
CA SER A 157 1.04 11.80 -9.38
C SER A 157 2.20 12.54 -8.74
N LEU A 158 3.13 13.03 -9.55
CA LEU A 158 4.34 13.74 -9.10
C LEU A 158 4.02 15.15 -8.59
N ARG A 159 2.78 15.36 -8.13
CA ARG A 159 2.25 16.55 -7.49
C ARG A 159 1.57 16.17 -6.18
N PRO A 160 1.68 17.05 -5.16
CA PRO A 160 1.37 16.72 -3.78
C PRO A 160 -0.05 17.19 -3.47
N ASP A 161 -1.03 16.31 -3.57
CA ASP A 161 -1.95 16.24 -2.45
C ASP A 161 -1.64 14.93 -1.73
N TRP A 162 -0.65 15.00 -0.82
CA TRP A 162 -0.21 13.86 -0.02
C TRP A 162 -1.39 13.13 0.65
N TRP A 163 -2.43 13.90 0.96
CA TRP A 163 -3.58 13.50 1.73
C TRP A 163 -4.70 12.94 0.88
N THR A 164 -4.63 12.95 -0.46
CA THR A 164 -5.78 12.52 -1.28
C THR A 164 -5.38 11.61 -2.43
N ALA A 165 -6.15 10.55 -2.68
CA ALA A 165 -5.90 9.61 -3.77
C ALA A 165 -7.18 9.03 -4.38
N GLY A 166 -7.20 8.90 -5.71
CA GLY A 166 -8.26 8.19 -6.42
C GLY A 166 -8.20 6.67 -6.17
N ALA A 167 -9.36 6.04 -5.99
CA ALA A 167 -9.49 4.61 -5.75
C ALA A 167 -10.65 3.99 -6.55
N TYR A 168 -10.48 2.72 -6.89
CA TYR A 168 -11.51 1.89 -7.53
C TYR A 168 -11.99 0.85 -6.54
N ALA A 169 -13.29 0.79 -6.32
CA ALA A 169 -13.92 -0.21 -5.48
C ALA A 169 -14.63 -1.28 -6.31
N LEU A 170 -14.65 -2.50 -5.79
CA LEU A 170 -15.40 -3.59 -6.40
C LEU A 170 -16.89 -3.23 -6.43
N ARG A 171 -17.51 -3.33 -7.62
CA ARG A 171 -18.91 -2.96 -7.86
C ARG A 171 -19.89 -3.62 -6.90
N VAL A 172 -19.69 -4.92 -6.67
CA VAL A 172 -20.50 -5.72 -5.75
C VAL A 172 -19.58 -6.29 -4.68
N LEU A 173 -19.71 -5.77 -3.46
CA LEU A 173 -18.93 -6.24 -2.31
C LEU A 173 -19.37 -7.66 -1.91
N PRO A 174 -18.44 -8.53 -1.48
CA PRO A 174 -18.76 -9.91 -1.10
C PRO A 174 -19.60 -9.94 0.18
N ARG A 175 -20.61 -10.83 0.20
CA ARG A 175 -21.54 -10.96 1.34
C ARG A 175 -20.83 -11.30 2.65
N GLU A 176 -19.69 -11.98 2.57
CA GLU A 176 -18.84 -12.38 3.69
C GLU A 176 -18.32 -11.20 4.52
N LEU A 177 -18.43 -9.96 4.03
CA LEU A 177 -18.19 -8.78 4.87
C LEU A 177 -19.13 -8.70 6.09
N LEU A 178 -20.25 -9.44 6.11
CA LEU A 178 -21.10 -9.59 7.30
C LEU A 178 -20.37 -10.20 8.50
N PHE A 179 -19.29 -10.96 8.29
CA PHE A 179 -18.47 -11.51 9.38
C PHE A 179 -17.63 -10.44 10.08
N LEU A 180 -17.48 -9.28 9.45
CA LEU A 180 -16.78 -8.15 10.03
C LEU A 180 -17.73 -7.27 10.85
N HIS A 181 -18.95 -7.04 10.35
CA HIS A 181 -20.02 -6.38 11.07
C HIS A 181 -21.39 -6.85 10.53
N PRO A 182 -22.31 -7.36 11.37
CA PRO A 182 -23.58 -7.96 10.91
C PRO A 182 -24.48 -7.02 10.11
N GLU A 183 -24.36 -5.71 10.36
CA GLU A 183 -25.17 -4.69 9.69
C GLU A 183 -24.37 -3.88 8.65
N ILE A 184 -23.20 -4.37 8.21
CA ILE A 184 -22.30 -3.59 7.34
C ILE A 184 -23.01 -3.06 6.08
N PHE A 185 -23.93 -3.85 5.51
CA PHE A 185 -24.66 -3.47 4.30
C PHE A 185 -25.87 -2.54 4.53
N ARG A 186 -26.11 -2.10 5.76
CA ARG A 186 -27.07 -1.02 6.05
C ARG A 186 -26.46 0.37 5.85
N TYR A 187 -25.13 0.46 5.84
CA TYR A 187 -24.42 1.71 5.67
C TYR A 187 -24.26 2.06 4.19
N PRO A 188 -24.19 3.36 3.84
CA PRO A 188 -23.79 3.81 2.51
C PRO A 188 -22.44 3.22 2.07
N ARG A 189 -22.27 3.00 0.77
CA ARG A 189 -21.11 2.27 0.22
C ARG A 189 -19.79 2.94 0.58
N GLU A 190 -19.72 4.26 0.51
CA GLU A 190 -18.58 5.07 0.90
C GLU A 190 -18.22 4.91 2.38
N GLN A 191 -19.21 4.75 3.27
CA GLN A 191 -18.98 4.47 4.68
C GLN A 191 -18.45 3.06 4.90
N ILE A 192 -18.95 2.06 4.15
CA ILE A 192 -18.41 0.69 4.18
C ILE A 192 -16.95 0.70 3.73
N LEU A 193 -16.61 1.42 2.66
CA LEU A 193 -15.25 1.52 2.15
C LEU A 193 -14.33 2.26 3.13
N ALA A 194 -14.79 3.36 3.72
CA ALA A 194 -14.06 4.06 4.77
C ALA A 194 -13.82 3.15 5.98
N TRP A 195 -14.81 2.36 6.37
CA TRP A 195 -14.65 1.38 7.45
C TRP A 195 -13.62 0.30 7.10
N LEU A 196 -13.67 -0.25 5.88
CA LEU A 196 -12.70 -1.23 5.38
C LEU A 196 -11.28 -0.67 5.31
N VAL A 197 -11.10 0.59 4.94
CA VAL A 197 -9.79 1.26 4.98
C VAL A 197 -9.32 1.41 6.43
N ASN A 198 -10.18 1.97 7.28
CA ASN A 198 -9.80 2.35 8.63
C ASN A 198 -9.62 1.18 9.59
N ILE A 199 -10.26 0.02 9.38
CA ILE A 199 -9.99 -1.16 10.22
C ILE A 199 -8.52 -1.58 10.10
N GLY A 200 -7.93 -1.51 8.91
CA GLY A 200 -6.50 -1.76 8.72
C GLY A 200 -5.63 -0.79 9.53
N HIS A 201 -5.88 0.51 9.38
CA HIS A 201 -5.16 1.54 10.14
C HIS A 201 -5.37 1.44 11.66
N ARG A 202 -6.57 1.04 12.12
CA ARG A 202 -6.86 0.79 13.54
C ARG A 202 -6.05 -0.40 14.06
N THR A 203 -6.11 -1.54 13.37
CA THR A 203 -5.33 -2.72 13.75
C THR A 203 -3.83 -2.44 13.76
N VAL A 204 -3.31 -1.64 12.81
CA VAL A 204 -1.91 -1.22 12.85
C VAL A 204 -1.61 -0.32 14.05
N ALA A 205 -2.47 0.64 14.38
CA ALA A 205 -2.27 1.50 15.54
C ALA A 205 -2.25 0.71 16.85
N ASP A 206 -3.19 -0.22 17.01
CA ASP A 206 -3.25 -1.12 18.17
C ASP A 206 -2.01 -2.02 18.24
N LEU A 207 -1.55 -2.54 17.09
CA LEU A 207 -0.33 -3.36 16.99
C LEU A 207 0.91 -2.56 17.39
N VAL A 208 1.07 -1.33 16.87
CA VAL A 208 2.20 -0.47 17.21
C VAL A 208 2.17 -0.15 18.70
N ALA A 209 1.02 0.25 19.25
CA ALA A 209 0.87 0.55 20.67
C ALA A 209 1.21 -0.66 21.58
N GLU A 210 0.86 -1.88 21.17
CA GLU A 210 1.20 -3.11 21.90
C GLU A 210 2.70 -3.44 21.83
N LEU A 211 3.36 -3.20 20.68
CA LEU A 211 4.75 -3.58 20.46
C LEU A 211 5.77 -2.52 20.89
N GLU A 212 5.41 -1.23 20.88
CA GLU A 212 6.29 -0.12 21.27
C GLU A 212 6.97 -0.31 22.64
N PRO A 213 6.27 -0.68 23.73
CA PRO A 213 6.88 -0.81 25.05
C PRO A 213 7.74 -2.08 25.22
N LEU A 214 7.74 -3.01 24.26
CA LEU A 214 8.49 -4.26 24.38
C LEU A 214 9.99 -4.02 24.23
N SER A 215 10.80 -4.74 25.02
CA SER A 215 12.26 -4.70 24.89
C SER A 215 12.75 -5.48 23.65
N ASP A 216 13.87 -5.05 23.06
CA ASP A 216 14.59 -5.75 21.97
C ASP A 216 15.24 -7.07 22.40
N THR A 217 14.94 -7.56 23.60
CA THR A 217 15.45 -8.84 24.10
C THR A 217 14.50 -10.01 23.82
N THR A 218 13.32 -9.78 23.23
CA THR A 218 12.37 -10.85 22.87
C THR A 218 13.00 -11.85 21.91
N ASP A 219 12.79 -13.14 22.17
CA ASP A 219 13.36 -14.26 21.42
C ASP A 219 13.03 -14.14 19.93
N SER A 220 14.09 -14.02 19.12
CA SER A 220 14.05 -13.57 17.73
C SER A 220 14.26 -14.72 16.75
N ARG A 221 13.73 -15.91 17.05
CA ARG A 221 13.83 -17.05 16.15
C ARG A 221 12.53 -17.23 15.36
N PRO A 222 12.61 -17.44 14.04
CA PRO A 222 11.43 -17.79 13.27
C PRO A 222 10.86 -19.13 13.76
N ARG A 223 9.53 -19.19 13.91
CA ARG A 223 8.79 -20.43 14.13
C ARG A 223 8.43 -21.00 12.77
N GLY A 224 9.31 -21.86 12.24
CA GLY A 224 9.18 -22.37 10.87
C GLY A 224 9.53 -21.31 9.84
N ARG A 225 8.61 -21.00 8.92
CA ARG A 225 8.79 -19.95 7.89
C ARG A 225 8.35 -18.55 8.34
N GLN A 226 7.79 -18.41 9.53
CA GLN A 226 7.22 -17.16 10.02
C GLN A 226 7.93 -16.69 11.29
N TRP A 227 8.21 -15.40 11.35
CA TRP A 227 8.72 -14.73 12.54
C TRP A 227 7.57 -14.40 13.50
N PRO A 228 7.80 -14.40 14.81
CA PRO A 228 6.81 -13.86 15.76
C PRO A 228 6.51 -12.39 15.44
N VAL A 229 5.24 -11.96 15.57
CA VAL A 229 4.87 -10.53 15.39
C VAL A 229 5.66 -9.57 16.28
N ALA A 230 6.11 -10.03 17.45
CA ALA A 230 6.99 -9.24 18.33
C ALA A 230 8.34 -8.85 17.67
N CYS A 231 8.79 -9.55 16.63
CA CYS A 231 10.00 -9.22 15.90
C CYS A 231 9.81 -8.07 14.89
N LEU A 232 8.57 -7.61 14.64
CA LEU A 232 8.29 -6.54 13.68
C LEU A 232 9.05 -5.26 14.00
N ARG A 233 9.26 -4.95 15.28
CA ARG A 233 9.97 -3.73 15.73
C ARG A 233 11.39 -3.60 15.18
N ARG A 234 12.02 -4.74 14.87
CA ARG A 234 13.39 -4.80 14.34
C ARG A 234 13.44 -4.87 12.81
N ASP A 235 12.30 -4.99 12.14
CA ASP A 235 12.25 -4.98 10.68
C ASP A 235 12.40 -3.54 10.17
N ALA A 236 13.54 -3.25 9.56
CA ALA A 236 13.88 -1.93 9.02
C ALA A 236 12.94 -1.44 7.90
N VAL A 237 12.12 -2.33 7.32
CA VAL A 237 11.11 -1.99 6.32
C VAL A 237 9.73 -1.93 6.96
N ALA A 238 9.33 -2.98 7.67
CA ALA A 238 7.96 -3.09 8.14
C ALA A 238 7.65 -2.09 9.26
N TRP A 239 8.58 -1.90 10.20
CA TRP A 239 8.32 -1.07 11.37
C TRP A 239 8.05 0.40 11.01
N PRO A 240 8.87 1.08 10.20
CA PRO A 240 8.58 2.46 9.80
C PRO A 240 7.24 2.60 9.07
N ILE A 241 6.88 1.63 8.22
CA ILE A 241 5.60 1.63 7.50
C ILE A 241 4.42 1.49 8.46
N LEU A 242 4.53 0.58 9.43
CA LEU A 242 3.51 0.39 10.47
C LEU A 242 3.37 1.64 11.34
N GLN A 243 4.47 2.27 11.74
CA GLN A 243 4.44 3.53 12.50
C GLN A 243 3.73 4.64 11.72
N GLN A 244 4.01 4.81 10.43
CA GLN A 244 3.30 5.79 9.60
C GLN A 244 1.81 5.44 9.45
N ALA A 245 1.50 4.18 9.17
CA ALA A 245 0.12 3.72 9.01
C ALA A 245 -0.72 3.87 10.30
N ALA A 246 -0.11 3.72 11.47
CA ALA A 246 -0.76 3.89 12.78
C ALA A 246 -1.26 5.33 13.00
N LEU A 247 -0.59 6.31 12.41
CA LEU A 247 -0.92 7.73 12.54
C LEU A 247 -2.04 8.17 11.59
N LEU A 248 -2.46 7.31 10.68
CA LEU A 248 -3.40 7.66 9.63
C LEU A 248 -4.80 7.14 9.92
N GLU A 249 -5.77 7.91 9.47
CA GLU A 249 -7.13 7.48 9.19
C GLU A 249 -7.55 8.06 7.84
N ALA A 250 -8.69 7.65 7.30
CA ALA A 250 -9.16 8.18 6.04
C ALA A 250 -10.67 8.36 5.99
N SER A 251 -11.12 9.42 5.32
CA SER A 251 -12.47 9.46 4.75
C SER A 251 -12.45 8.88 3.33
N VAL A 252 -13.61 8.41 2.90
CA VAL A 252 -13.83 7.94 1.52
C VAL A 252 -15.03 8.67 0.99
N ASP A 253 -14.83 9.41 -0.10
CA ASP A 253 -15.85 10.21 -0.75
C ASP A 253 -16.18 9.61 -2.14
N PRO A 254 -17.45 9.67 -2.59
CA PRO A 254 -17.81 9.25 -3.95
C PRO A 254 -17.08 10.09 -5.02
N GLY A 255 -16.65 9.45 -6.10
CA GLY A 255 -16.07 10.12 -7.27
C GLY A 255 -17.02 10.18 -8.47
N ASP A 256 -16.45 10.36 -9.67
CA ASP A 256 -17.19 10.59 -10.92
C ASP A 256 -18.02 9.39 -11.42
N SER A 257 -17.85 8.21 -10.84
CA SER A 257 -18.61 7.02 -11.22
C SER A 257 -18.88 6.12 -10.01
N PRO A 258 -19.86 5.21 -10.08
CA PRO A 258 -20.24 4.37 -8.93
C PRO A 258 -19.11 3.53 -8.33
N ASP A 259 -18.06 3.25 -9.10
CA ASP A 259 -16.92 2.43 -8.66
C ASP A 259 -15.66 3.26 -8.38
N VAL A 260 -15.72 4.57 -8.60
CA VAL A 260 -14.60 5.49 -8.36
C VAL A 260 -14.87 6.28 -7.09
N PHE A 261 -13.85 6.33 -6.24
CA PHE A 261 -13.89 6.99 -4.94
C PHE A 261 -12.64 7.81 -4.74
N GLN A 262 -12.70 8.79 -3.85
CA GLN A 262 -11.57 9.58 -3.41
C GLN A 262 -11.29 9.25 -1.95
N ILE A 263 -10.07 8.81 -1.65
CA ILE A 263 -9.61 8.56 -0.29
C ILE A 263 -8.89 9.80 0.19
N ARG A 264 -9.34 10.38 1.30
CA ARG A 264 -8.65 11.47 1.97
C ARG A 264 -8.10 11.01 3.31
N TYR A 265 -6.78 10.96 3.42
CA TYR A 265 -6.07 10.66 4.65
C TYR A 265 -6.11 11.85 5.62
N LEU A 266 -6.15 11.54 6.90
CA LEU A 266 -6.09 12.47 8.03
C LEU A 266 -5.12 11.90 9.06
N ARG A 267 -4.53 12.76 9.91
CA ARG A 267 -3.71 12.30 11.04
C ARG A 267 -4.60 12.02 12.25
N ARG A 268 -4.42 10.85 12.87
CA ARG A 268 -4.99 10.52 14.18
C ARG A 268 -4.32 11.34 15.28
N LEU A 269 -5.13 11.82 16.22
CA LEU A 269 -4.66 12.51 17.42
C LEU A 269 -4.61 11.56 18.63
N PRO A 270 -3.62 11.69 19.53
CA PRO A 270 -2.50 12.63 19.45
C PRO A 270 -1.34 12.07 18.60
N VAL A 271 -0.80 12.90 17.71
CA VAL A 271 0.45 12.62 17.00
C VAL A 271 1.60 12.64 18.02
N PRO A 272 2.41 11.57 18.15
CA PRO A 272 3.58 11.57 19.04
C PRO A 272 4.52 12.75 18.75
N ASP A 273 5.03 13.42 19.80
CA ASP A 273 5.80 14.66 19.67
C ASP A 273 7.07 14.53 18.80
N ALA A 274 7.65 13.34 18.71
CA ALA A 274 8.79 13.06 17.84
C ALA A 274 8.48 13.30 16.35
N LEU A 275 7.24 13.02 15.92
CA LEU A 275 6.76 13.15 14.53
C LEU A 275 6.10 14.51 14.24
N ARG A 276 5.89 15.34 15.27
CA ARG A 276 5.52 16.75 15.08
C ARG A 276 6.68 17.58 14.53
N ARG A 277 7.93 17.25 14.90
CA ARG A 277 9.11 18.02 14.49
C ARG A 277 9.41 17.89 12.98
N GLU A 278 9.33 16.69 12.43
CA GLU A 278 9.49 16.47 10.97
C GLU A 278 8.40 17.14 10.13
N ALA A 279 7.17 17.26 10.66
CA ALA A 279 6.04 17.87 9.95
C ALA A 279 6.09 19.41 9.94
N VAL A 280 6.79 20.03 10.89
CA VAL A 280 6.98 21.50 10.95
C VAL A 280 8.15 21.95 10.08
N GLU A 281 9.12 21.09 9.81
CA GLU A 281 10.26 21.40 8.93
C GLU A 281 9.95 21.25 7.43
N THR A 282 8.77 20.72 7.08
CA THR A 282 8.33 20.50 5.68
C THR A 282 7.06 21.27 5.29
N ALA A 283 6.59 22.20 6.13
CA ALA A 283 5.48 23.11 5.84
C ALA A 283 5.95 24.46 5.30
#